data_AF-A0A0A7LQ60-F1
#
_entry.id   AF-A0A0A7LQ60-F1
#
_cell.length_a   1.000
_cell.length_b   1.000
_cell.length_c   1.000
_cell.angle_alpha   90.00
_cell.angle_beta   90.00
_cell.angle_gamma   90.00
#
_symmetry.space_group_name_H-M   'P 1'
#
loop_
_entity.id
_entity.type
_entity.pdbx_description
1 polymer ?
#
loop_
_entity_poly.entity_id
_entity_poly.type
_entity_poly.pdbx_seq_one_letter_code
_entity_poly.pdbx_strand_id
1 'polypeptide(L)'
;MPSPPPLPPNDAKPPRRFADLLRHGRFTFTERELMEHLRMTYRTIKQREADPSTLTIAELLRVADLLDEPVQDIIAVVLAEVQVGAQGHRRG
;
A
#
# COMPACT_ATOMS: atom_id res chain seq x y z
N MET A 1 -44.49 -9.02 -4.11
CA MET A 1 -43.46 -8.11 -4.66
C MET A 1 -42.17 -8.89 -4.77
N PRO A 2 -41.47 -8.91 -5.91
CA PRO A 2 -40.18 -9.58 -6.01
C PRO A 2 -39.12 -8.80 -5.21
N SER A 3 -38.34 -9.51 -4.39
CA SER A 3 -37.25 -8.93 -3.61
C SER A 3 -36.16 -8.38 -4.53
N PRO A 4 -35.50 -7.27 -4.17
CA PRO A 4 -34.37 -6.76 -4.93
C PRO A 4 -33.21 -7.76 -4.91
N PRO A 5 -32.39 -7.81 -5.97
CA PRO A 5 -31.20 -8.67 -6.00
C PRO A 5 -30.24 -8.29 -4.86
N PRO A 6 -29.52 -9.27 -4.27
CA PRO A 6 -28.54 -8.98 -3.24
C PRO A 6 -27.47 -8.04 -3.80
N LEU A 7 -27.18 -6.96 -3.07
CA LEU A 7 -26.05 -6.08 -3.36
C LEU A 7 -24.76 -6.93 -3.36
N PRO A 8 -23.82 -6.70 -4.29
CA PRO A 8 -22.53 -7.38 -4.26
C PRO A 8 -21.86 -7.11 -2.91
N PRO A 9 -21.14 -8.09 -2.34
CA PRO A 9 -20.40 -7.88 -1.11
C PRO A 9 -19.51 -6.65 -1.29
N ASN A 10 -19.71 -5.68 -0.42
CA ASN A 10 -18.85 -4.52 -0.31
C ASN A 10 -17.53 -5.01 0.29
N ASP A 11 -16.69 -5.70 -0.50
CA ASP A 11 -15.29 -6.01 -0.22
C ASP A 11 -14.43 -4.73 -0.23
N ALA A 12 -14.98 -3.62 0.26
CA ALA A 12 -14.21 -2.46 0.65
C ALA A 12 -13.41 -2.86 1.90
N LYS A 13 -12.32 -3.61 1.68
CA LYS A 13 -11.18 -3.61 2.60
C LYS A 13 -10.93 -2.13 2.93
N PRO A 14 -10.83 -1.77 4.23
CA PRO A 14 -10.52 -0.40 4.60
C PRO A 14 -9.30 0.06 3.79
N PRO A 15 -9.22 1.35 3.39
CA PRO A 15 -8.15 1.82 2.53
C PRO A 15 -6.81 1.45 3.17
N ARG A 16 -6.18 0.39 2.64
CA ARG A 16 -4.86 -0.05 3.08
C ARG A 16 -3.93 1.08 2.70
N ARG A 17 -3.20 1.64 3.66
CA ARG A 17 -2.08 2.53 3.36
C ARG A 17 -0.86 1.69 3.04
N PHE A 18 0.07 2.25 2.28
CA PHE A 18 1.36 1.63 2.02
C PHE A 18 2.09 1.27 3.32
N ALA A 19 2.07 2.17 4.31
CA ALA A 19 2.66 1.90 5.63
C ALA A 19 1.98 0.69 6.33
N ASP A 20 0.67 0.51 6.16
CA ASP A 20 -0.05 -0.61 6.77
C ASP A 20 0.30 -1.95 6.11
N LEU A 21 0.64 -1.96 4.82
CA LEU A 21 1.13 -3.16 4.14
C LEU A 21 2.41 -3.69 4.80
N LEU A 22 3.32 -2.79 5.19
CA LEU A 22 4.61 -3.16 5.78
C LEU A 22 4.53 -3.47 7.28
N ARG A 23 3.54 -2.92 7.99
CA ARG A 23 3.49 -2.92 9.46
C ARG A 23 2.35 -3.73 10.06
N HIS A 24 1.24 -3.88 9.33
CA HIS A 24 -0.01 -4.44 9.84
C HIS A 24 -0.54 -5.59 8.95
N GLY A 25 0.35 -6.23 8.18
CA GLY A 25 0.05 -7.35 7.30
C GLY A 25 0.11 -8.72 7.96
N ARG A 26 0.03 -9.77 7.13
CA ARG A 26 0.25 -11.17 7.53
C ARG A 26 1.67 -11.41 8.04
N PHE A 27 2.60 -10.53 7.66
CA PHE A 27 4.01 -10.59 8.00
C PHE A 27 4.38 -9.39 8.86
N THR A 28 5.02 -9.66 10.00
CA THR A 28 5.61 -8.64 10.87
C THR A 28 7.10 -8.64 10.61
N PHE A 29 7.60 -7.66 9.87
CA PHE A 29 9.03 -7.50 9.60
C PHE A 29 9.68 -6.58 10.62
N THR A 30 10.85 -6.96 11.10
CA THR A 30 11.76 -6.05 11.80
C THR A 30 12.27 -4.97 10.86
N GLU A 31 12.75 -3.86 11.41
CA GLU A 31 13.33 -2.77 10.60
C GLU A 31 14.52 -3.26 9.78
N ARG A 32 15.33 -4.18 10.32
CA ARG A 32 16.46 -4.78 9.61
C ARG A 32 16.00 -5.62 8.41
N GLU A 33 14.99 -6.47 8.59
CA GLU A 33 14.45 -7.27 7.50
C GLU A 33 13.87 -6.39 6.38
N LEU A 34 13.13 -5.33 6.72
CA LEU A 34 12.64 -4.38 5.73
C LEU A 34 13.80 -3.73 4.95
N MET A 35 14.86 -3.32 5.64
CA MET A 35 16.03 -2.73 4.98
C MET A 35 16.72 -3.71 4.03
N GLU A 36 16.88 -4.97 4.44
CA GLU A 36 17.52 -6.02 3.65
C GLU A 36 16.68 -6.38 2.41
N HIS A 37 15.39 -6.69 2.60
CA HIS A 37 14.51 -7.13 1.51
C HIS A 37 14.21 -5.99 0.52
N LEU A 38 13.94 -4.79 1.02
CA LEU A 38 13.68 -3.64 0.15
C LEU A 38 14.96 -3.04 -0.44
N ARG A 39 16.13 -3.45 0.07
CA ARG A 39 17.45 -2.85 -0.20
C ARG A 39 17.42 -1.34 -0.08
N MET A 40 16.90 -0.88 1.05
CA MET A 40 16.72 0.53 1.39
C MET A 40 17.31 0.82 2.76
N THR A 41 17.68 2.07 2.98
CA THR A 41 17.98 2.53 4.34
C THR A 41 16.69 2.74 5.13
N TYR A 42 16.79 2.69 6.46
CA TYR A 42 15.69 3.03 7.36
C TYR A 42 15.04 4.38 7.02
N ARG A 43 15.88 5.41 6.80
CA ARG A 43 15.43 6.75 6.42
C ARG A 43 14.62 6.74 5.13
N THR A 44 15.09 5.99 4.12
CA THR A 44 14.38 5.86 2.85
C THR A 44 13.02 5.19 3.04
N ILE A 45 12.95 4.11 3.82
CA ILE A 45 11.68 3.43 4.12
C ILE A 45 10.70 4.40 4.79
N LYS A 46 11.15 5.15 5.80
CA LYS A 46 10.32 6.15 6.49
C LYS A 46 9.83 7.25 5.55
N GLN A 47 10.67 7.68 4.62
CA GLN A 47 10.29 8.65 3.60
C GLN A 47 9.22 8.08 2.65
N ARG A 48 9.33 6.82 2.22
CA ARG A 48 8.31 6.17 1.37
C ARG A 48 7.01 5.89 2.12
N GLU A 49 7.09 5.55 3.41
CA GLU A 49 5.92 5.40 4.28
C GLU A 49 5.16 6.74 4.44
N ALA A 50 5.87 7.86 4.48
CA ALA A 50 5.28 9.19 4.59
C ALA A 50 4.77 9.74 3.24
N ASP A 51 5.47 9.45 2.15
CA ASP A 51 5.13 9.87 0.79
C ASP A 51 5.34 8.73 -0.22
N PRO A 52 4.30 7.90 -0.44
CA PRO A 52 4.40 6.75 -1.34
C PRO A 52 4.40 7.15 -2.83
N SER A 53 4.16 8.43 -3.18
CA SER A 53 4.24 8.90 -4.57
C SER A 53 5.65 8.81 -5.17
N THR A 54 6.65 8.73 -4.30
CA THR A 54 8.05 8.67 -4.67
C THR A 54 8.57 7.25 -4.86
N LEU A 55 7.72 6.23 -4.66
CA LEU A 55 8.07 4.82 -4.86
C LEU A 55 8.38 4.55 -6.34
N THR A 56 9.51 3.91 -6.60
CA THR A 56 9.84 3.44 -7.96
C THR A 56 9.22 2.07 -8.24
N ILE A 57 9.09 1.70 -9.51
CA ILE A 57 8.60 0.37 -9.91
C ILE A 57 9.46 -0.76 -9.31
N ALA A 58 10.79 -0.59 -9.26
CA ALA A 58 11.67 -1.59 -8.65
C ALA A 58 11.48 -1.72 -7.14
N GLU A 59 11.07 -0.65 -6.46
CA GLU A 59 10.72 -0.68 -5.03
C GLU A 59 9.38 -1.40 -4.84
N LEU A 60 8.38 -1.12 -5.67
CA LEU A 60 7.07 -1.79 -5.64
C LEU A 60 7.17 -3.31 -5.92
N LEU A 61 8.02 -3.71 -6.87
CA LEU A 61 8.28 -5.13 -7.14
C LEU A 61 8.91 -5.85 -5.94
N ARG A 62 9.82 -5.19 -5.22
CA ARG A 62 10.42 -5.75 -3.99
C ARG A 62 9.42 -5.84 -2.85
N VAL A 63 8.51 -4.87 -2.73
CA VAL A 63 7.42 -4.93 -1.75
C VAL A 63 6.47 -6.08 -2.07
N ALA A 64 6.12 -6.28 -3.34
CA ALA A 64 5.30 -7.40 -3.79
C ALA A 64 5.94 -8.76 -3.47
N ASP A 65 7.24 -8.90 -3.78
CA ASP A 65 8.03 -10.09 -3.45
C ASP A 65 8.09 -10.33 -1.93
N LEU A 66 8.34 -9.27 -1.15
CA LEU A 66 8.38 -9.36 0.32
C LEU A 66 7.05 -9.81 0.93
N LEU A 67 5.93 -9.35 0.39
CA LEU A 67 4.59 -9.62 0.91
C LEU A 67 3.96 -10.88 0.32
N ASP A 68 4.62 -11.53 -0.65
CA ASP A 68 4.04 -12.63 -1.43
C ASP A 68 2.66 -12.25 -2.00
N GLU A 69 2.53 -10.99 -2.48
CA GLU A 69 1.31 -10.43 -3.07
C GLU A 69 1.57 -10.00 -4.53
N PRO A 70 0.56 -10.03 -5.43
CA PRO A 70 0.69 -9.52 -6.78
C PRO A 70 1.06 -8.03 -6.79
N VAL A 71 2.03 -7.63 -7.63
CA VAL A 71 2.47 -6.22 -7.71
C VAL A 71 1.33 -5.26 -8.09
N GLN A 72 0.31 -5.75 -8.82
CA GLN A 72 -0.86 -4.97 -9.18
C GLN A 72 -1.67 -4.53 -7.94
N ASP A 73 -1.76 -5.38 -6.92
CA ASP A 73 -2.49 -5.08 -5.69
C ASP A 73 -1.73 -4.03 -4.86
N ILE A 74 -0.40 -4.14 -4.82
CA ILE A 74 0.48 -3.14 -4.18
C ILE A 74 0.36 -1.78 -4.89
N ILE A 75 0.40 -1.77 -6.22
CA ILE A 75 0.23 -0.56 -7.03
C ILE A 75 -1.14 0.06 -6.78
N ALA A 76 -2.21 -0.73 -6.76
CA ALA A 76 -3.57 -0.24 -6.54
C ALA A 76 -3.70 0.49 -5.19
N VAL A 77 -3.09 -0.06 -4.13
CA VAL A 77 -3.02 0.57 -2.80
C VAL A 77 -2.28 1.91 -2.87
N VAL A 78 -1.07 1.93 -3.44
CA VAL A 78 -0.25 3.14 -3.52
C VAL A 78 -0.94 4.22 -4.36
N LEU A 79 -1.54 3.86 -5.50
CA LEU A 79 -2.26 4.79 -6.35
C LEU A 79 -3.48 5.38 -5.65
N ALA A 80 -4.26 4.56 -4.92
CA ALA A 80 -5.40 5.05 -4.16
C ALA A 80 -4.95 6.06 -3.09
N GLU A 81 -3.88 5.77 -2.36
CA GLU A 81 -3.34 6.67 -1.33
C GLU A 81 -2.84 8.00 -1.92
N VAL A 82 -2.06 7.95 -3.00
CA VAL A 82 -1.54 9.14 -3.69
C VAL A 82 -2.68 10.01 -4.23
N GLN A 83 -3.74 9.39 -4.78
CA GLN A 83 -4.91 10.12 -5.27
C GLN A 83 -5.67 10.81 -4.14
N VAL A 84 -5.84 10.16 -2.98
CA VAL A 84 -6.46 10.78 -1.80
C VAL A 84 -5.63 11.96 -1.30
N GLY A 85 -4.31 11.81 -1.21
CA GLY A 85 -3.40 12.89 -0.84
C GLY A 85 -3.46 14.09 -1.81
N ALA A 86 -3.51 13.82 -3.12
CA ALA A 86 -3.62 14.86 -4.15
C ALA A 86 -4.96 15.61 -4.13
N GLN A 87 -6.06 14.92 -3.81
CA GLN A 87 -7.39 15.52 -3.68
C GLN A 87 -7.52 16.42 -2.45
N GLY A 88 -6.81 16.09 -1.36
CA GLY A 88 -6.70 16.97 -0.19
C GLY A 88 -5.97 18.29 -0.48
N HIS A 89 -5.00 18.27 -1.40
CA HIS A 89 -4.22 19.45 -1.77
C HIS A 89 -4.94 20.41 -2.73
N ARG A 90 -5.95 19.94 -3.50
CA ARG A 90 -6.74 20.78 -4.43
C ARG A 90 -7.90 21.53 -3.77
N ARG A 91 -8.16 21.33 -2.48
CA ARG A 91 -9.24 21.99 -1.73
C ARG A 91 -8.75 23.09 -0.77
N GLY A 92 -7.48 23.50 -0.89
CA GLY A 92 -6.87 24.59 -0.11
C GLY A 92 -6.83 25.90 -0.87
#